data_AF-A0AAE0SYB8-F1
#
_entry.id   AF-A0AAE0SYB8-F1
#
_cell.length_a   1.000
_cell.length_b   1.000
_cell.length_c   1.000
_cell.angle_alpha   90.00
_cell.angle_beta   90.00
_cell.angle_gamma   90.00
#
_symmetry.space_group_name_H-M   'P 1'
#
loop_
_entity.id
_entity.type
_entity.pdbx_description
1 polymer ?
#
loop_
_entity_poly.entity_id
_entity_poly.type
_entity_poly.pdbx_seq_one_letter_code
_entity_poly.pdbx_strand_id
1 'polypeptide(L)'
;MNTVSSGCLVLTGCVYCGYIAVGRRRSIEASEMHGYRWMYQKCLLNGLKVKKEEVRLVLEILDPQGVELRQRRCLRRRQYFSKGPNYCWHIDSYDKLKPYGLCINGCIDGYSRKLIWLKVGRSNSDPKVIAKYFLVAVEEYGGCPTFMRGDMGTENVRVAAMQRLLRRSDGMDIESDRTFIYGKSTLNTWIES
;
A
#
# COMPACT_ATOMS: atom_id res chain seq x y z
N MET A 1 30.57 41.53 44.20
CA MET A 1 30.07 42.67 43.41
C MET A 1 29.42 42.13 42.15
N ASN A 2 28.11 42.40 42.02
CA ASN A 2 27.29 42.22 40.81
C ASN A 2 27.87 43.08 39.64
N THR A 3 27.66 42.87 38.34
CA THR A 3 26.38 42.91 37.58
C THR A 3 26.58 42.59 36.07
N VAL A 4 25.68 41.75 35.51
CA VAL A 4 24.82 41.89 34.29
C VAL A 4 25.38 42.34 32.91
N SER A 5 25.10 41.56 31.83
CA SER A 5 24.38 41.96 30.57
C SER A 5 24.67 40.96 29.41
N SER A 6 23.73 40.10 28.98
CA SER A 6 22.78 40.22 27.83
C SER A 6 23.37 40.04 26.41
N GLY A 7 22.82 39.10 25.63
CA GLY A 7 22.61 39.27 24.17
C GLY A 7 23.11 38.21 23.17
N CYS A 8 22.15 37.69 22.39
CA CYS A 8 22.21 37.31 20.96
C CYS A 8 22.95 36.04 20.45
N LEU A 9 22.12 35.08 19.98
CA LEU A 9 22.06 34.52 18.62
C LEU A 9 23.38 34.13 17.92
N VAL A 10 23.57 32.83 17.66
CA VAL A 10 23.85 32.36 16.30
C VAL A 10 23.12 31.05 16.03
N LEU A 11 22.11 31.13 15.17
CA LEU A 11 21.59 30.04 14.37
C LEU A 11 22.71 29.58 13.41
N THR A 12 23.34 28.45 13.67
CA THR A 12 24.04 27.65 12.65
C THR A 12 23.34 26.29 12.63
N GLY A 13 22.55 25.96 11.62
CA GLY A 13 23.02 25.84 10.25
C GLY A 13 23.42 24.39 9.99
N CYS A 14 22.46 23.46 10.08
CA CYS A 14 22.58 22.13 9.46
C CYS A 14 21.18 21.53 9.26
N VAL A 15 20.43 22.15 8.35
CA VAL A 15 19.19 21.59 7.80
C VAL A 15 19.60 20.64 6.69
N TYR A 16 19.88 19.38 7.01
CA TYR A 16 19.87 18.33 6.01
C TYR A 16 18.46 17.74 5.93
N CYS A 17 17.84 17.99 4.78
CA CYS A 17 16.71 17.27 4.17
C CYS A 17 16.18 16.09 5.01
N GLY A 18 15.02 16.26 5.65
CA GLY A 18 14.20 15.15 6.15
C GLY A 18 14.43 14.65 7.58
N TYR A 19 15.21 15.35 8.42
CA TYR A 19 15.48 14.89 9.80
C TYR A 19 15.01 15.86 10.88
N ILE A 20 14.30 15.33 11.88
CA ILE A 20 14.14 16.00 13.18
C ILE A 20 15.37 15.65 14.02
N ALA A 21 16.24 16.63 14.28
CA ALA A 21 17.40 16.46 15.15
C ALA A 21 16.95 16.49 16.62
N VAL A 22 17.13 15.37 17.34
CA VAL A 22 16.99 15.31 18.80
C VAL A 22 18.38 15.05 19.38
N GLY A 23 18.70 15.73 20.49
CA GLY A 23 20.02 15.77 21.13
C GLY A 23 20.82 14.45 21.13
N ARG A 24 22.15 14.61 21.00
CA ARG A 24 23.21 13.56 20.95
C ARG A 24 22.76 12.22 20.33
N ARG A 25 22.73 12.21 18.98
CA ARG A 25 22.83 11.04 18.08
C ARG A 25 21.56 10.20 17.84
N ARG A 26 20.37 10.79 17.69
CA ARG A 26 19.28 10.12 16.94
C ARG A 26 18.52 11.11 16.08
N SER A 27 18.52 10.87 14.77
CA SER A 27 17.75 11.62 13.78
C SER A 27 16.55 10.76 13.35
N ILE A 28 15.34 11.33 13.40
CA ILE A 28 14.12 10.64 12.94
C ILE A 28 13.86 11.08 11.50
N GLU A 29 13.97 10.15 10.55
CA GLU A 29 13.62 10.40 9.15
C GLU A 29 12.11 10.63 9.00
N ALA A 30 11.74 11.80 8.51
CA ALA A 30 10.41 12.11 8.02
C ALA A 30 10.37 11.84 6.51
N SER A 31 9.92 10.66 6.08
CA SER A 31 9.56 10.47 4.67
C SER A 31 8.34 11.31 4.28
N GLU A 32 8.28 11.75 3.01
CA GLU A 32 7.20 12.55 2.41
C GLU A 32 5.78 11.97 2.64
N MET A 33 5.66 10.68 2.95
CA MET A 33 4.38 10.00 3.17
C MET A 33 3.85 10.05 4.61
N HIS A 34 4.62 10.59 5.58
CA HIS A 34 4.25 10.51 6.99
C HIS A 34 3.45 11.72 7.48
N GLY A 35 2.15 11.53 7.70
CA GLY A 35 1.32 12.55 8.36
C GLY A 35 1.65 12.73 9.85
N TYR A 36 1.22 13.86 10.43
CA TYR A 36 1.53 14.22 11.83
C TYR A 36 1.13 13.18 12.87
N ARG A 37 0.05 12.41 12.64
CA ARG A 37 -0.34 11.31 13.54
C ARG A 37 0.68 10.17 13.53
N TRP A 38 1.19 9.82 12.36
CA TRP A 38 2.18 8.76 12.20
C TRP A 38 3.54 9.21 12.74
N MET A 39 3.92 10.47 12.48
CA MET A 39 5.13 11.06 13.07
C MET A 39 5.05 11.16 14.60
N TYR A 40 3.88 11.51 15.16
CA TYR A 40 3.67 11.50 16.60
C TYR A 40 3.89 10.10 17.19
N GLN A 41 3.31 9.07 16.56
CA GLN A 41 3.53 7.68 16.96
C GLN A 41 5.02 7.27 16.85
N LYS A 42 5.71 7.68 15.78
CA LYS A 42 7.14 7.43 15.61
C LYS A 42 7.97 8.11 16.70
N CYS A 43 7.63 9.33 17.10
CA CYS A 43 8.28 10.02 18.22
C CYS A 43 8.08 9.26 19.53
N LEU A 44 6.86 8.79 19.83
CA LEU A 44 6.59 7.99 21.02
C LEU A 44 7.36 6.66 21.03
N LEU A 45 7.40 5.94 19.90
CA LEU A 45 8.16 4.70 19.76
C LEU A 45 9.67 4.89 19.95
N ASN A 46 10.18 6.10 19.66
CA ASN A 46 11.58 6.47 19.88
C ASN A 46 11.82 7.06 21.29
N GLY A 47 10.83 7.02 22.18
CA GLY A 47 10.95 7.47 23.56
C GLY A 47 10.83 9.00 23.75
N LEU A 48 10.36 9.73 22.74
CA LEU A 48 10.20 11.18 22.83
C LEU A 48 8.87 11.54 23.50
N LYS A 49 8.95 12.36 24.55
CA LYS A 49 7.78 12.99 25.18
C LYS A 49 7.47 14.31 24.47
N VAL A 50 6.69 14.24 23.40
CA VAL A 50 6.25 15.40 22.61
C VAL A 50 4.73 15.52 22.67
N LYS A 51 4.20 16.75 22.56
CA LYS A 51 2.77 16.93 22.36
C LYS A 51 2.42 16.70 20.89
N LYS A 52 1.24 16.14 20.63
CA LYS A 52 0.76 15.91 19.25
C LYS A 52 0.70 17.20 18.43
N GLU A 53 0.38 18.31 19.08
CA GLU A 53 0.31 19.63 18.45
C GLU A 53 1.69 20.16 18.06
N GLU A 54 2.72 19.93 18.87
CA GLU A 54 4.11 20.30 18.55
C GLU A 54 4.60 19.55 17.31
N VAL A 55 4.28 18.26 17.20
CA VAL A 55 4.61 17.47 16.00
C VAL A 55 3.91 18.01 14.76
N ARG A 56 2.67 18.50 14.89
CA ARG A 56 1.92 19.11 13.77
C ARG A 56 2.62 20.39 13.29
N LEU A 57 2.94 21.30 14.21
CA LEU A 57 3.60 22.57 13.90
C LEU A 57 4.99 22.35 13.29
N VAL A 58 5.78 21.43 13.85
CA VAL A 58 7.10 21.09 13.30
C VAL A 58 6.99 20.50 11.90
N LEU A 59 5.99 19.66 11.61
CA LEU A 59 5.76 19.14 10.26
C LEU A 59 5.30 20.19 9.27
N GLU A 60 4.55 21.19 9.69
CA GLU A 60 4.14 22.32 8.85
C GLU A 60 5.35 23.18 8.45
N ILE A 61 6.33 23.30 9.34
CA ILE A 61 7.60 23.99 9.03
C ILE A 61 8.51 23.13 8.15
N LEU A 62 8.61 21.84 8.42
CA LEU A 62 9.53 20.93 7.71
C LEU A 62 9.04 20.50 6.32
N ASP A 63 7.72 20.33 6.16
CA ASP A 63 7.09 19.85 4.93
C ASP A 63 5.75 20.59 4.68
N PRO A 64 5.79 21.91 4.42
CA PRO A 64 4.58 22.70 4.16
C PRO A 64 3.85 22.20 2.92
N GLN A 65 4.59 21.80 1.87
CA GLN A 65 4.01 21.25 0.64
C GLN A 65 3.28 19.92 0.91
N GLY A 66 3.87 18.99 1.66
CA GLY A 66 3.20 17.73 2.00
C GLY A 66 2.03 17.92 2.97
N VAL A 67 2.07 18.92 3.86
CA VAL A 67 0.91 19.31 4.66
C VAL A 67 -0.21 19.84 3.78
N GLU A 68 0.08 20.74 2.84
CA GLU A 68 -0.90 21.28 1.90
C GLU A 68 -1.49 20.20 0.99
N LEU A 69 -0.66 19.33 0.41
CA LEU A 69 -1.09 18.19 -0.41
C LEU A 69 -2.04 17.26 0.38
N ARG A 70 -1.77 17.03 1.67
CA ARG A 70 -2.64 16.23 2.55
C ARG A 70 -3.92 16.97 2.93
N GLN A 71 -3.88 18.29 3.14
CA GLN A 71 -5.07 19.10 3.41
C GLN A 71 -6.04 19.11 2.23
N ARG A 72 -5.53 19.07 0.99
CA ARG A 72 -6.34 18.94 -0.23
C ARG A 72 -7.12 17.61 -0.32
N ARG A 73 -6.86 16.65 0.58
CA ARG A 73 -7.45 15.28 0.58
C ARG A 73 -7.25 14.52 -0.73
N CYS A 74 -6.33 14.96 -1.59
CA CYS A 74 -5.98 14.27 -2.82
C CYS A 74 -4.96 13.18 -2.49
N LEU A 75 -5.43 11.93 -2.38
CA LEU A 75 -4.55 10.77 -2.29
C LEU A 75 -3.70 10.65 -3.56
N ARG A 76 -2.44 11.11 -3.53
CA ARG A 76 -1.44 10.77 -4.56
C ARG A 76 -1.17 9.26 -4.47
N ARG A 77 -1.86 8.50 -5.31
CA ARG A 77 -1.62 7.05 -5.45
C ARG A 77 -0.30 6.83 -6.21
N ARG A 78 0.40 5.75 -5.87
CA ARG A 78 1.68 5.38 -6.50
C ARG A 78 1.46 5.17 -8.00
N GLN A 79 2.40 5.62 -8.82
CA GLN A 79 2.42 5.31 -10.25
C GLN A 79 2.72 3.80 -10.37
N TYR A 80 1.71 3.02 -10.75
CA TYR A 80 1.84 1.57 -10.87
C TYR A 80 2.45 1.25 -12.24
N PHE A 81 3.58 0.56 -12.25
CA PHE A 81 4.25 0.12 -13.46
C PHE A 81 4.11 -1.39 -13.61
N SER A 82 3.50 -1.83 -14.70
CA SER A 82 3.41 -3.25 -15.10
C SER A 82 4.19 -3.45 -16.40
N LYS A 83 4.86 -4.58 -16.57
CA LYS A 83 5.74 -4.83 -17.73
C LYS A 83 4.98 -5.10 -19.03
N GLY A 84 3.67 -5.38 -18.96
CA GLY A 84 2.82 -5.65 -20.12
C GLY A 84 1.49 -6.31 -19.73
N PRO A 85 0.60 -6.58 -20.71
CA PRO A 85 -0.64 -7.31 -20.48
C PRO A 85 -0.39 -8.69 -19.86
N ASN A 86 -1.27 -9.16 -18.98
CA ASN A 86 -1.16 -10.45 -18.28
C ASN A 86 0.11 -10.60 -17.42
N TYR A 87 0.84 -9.52 -17.19
CA TYR A 87 2.01 -9.57 -16.30
C TYR A 87 1.58 -9.73 -14.84
N CYS A 88 0.55 -9.00 -14.41
CA CYS A 88 0.03 -9.10 -13.05
C CYS A 88 -1.48 -8.89 -13.04
N TRP A 89 -2.23 -9.87 -12.53
CA TRP A 89 -3.67 -9.75 -12.29
C TRP A 89 -3.92 -9.48 -10.82
N HIS A 90 -4.86 -8.57 -10.54
CA HIS A 90 -5.21 -8.14 -9.19
C HIS A 90 -6.61 -8.62 -8.84
N ILE A 91 -6.73 -9.47 -7.82
CA ILE A 91 -8.01 -9.91 -7.27
C ILE A 91 -8.37 -9.02 -6.09
N ASP A 92 -9.62 -8.54 -6.08
CA ASP A 92 -10.19 -7.81 -4.95
C ASP A 92 -11.63 -8.23 -4.66
N SER A 93 -12.00 -8.11 -3.40
CA SER A 93 -13.21 -8.64 -2.79
C SER A 93 -13.95 -7.50 -2.10
N TYR A 94 -15.11 -7.10 -2.64
CA TYR A 94 -15.93 -6.04 -2.07
C TYR A 94 -17.06 -6.62 -1.21
N ASP A 95 -16.84 -6.56 0.11
CA ASP A 95 -17.71 -7.16 1.12
C ASP A 95 -18.68 -6.15 1.80
N LYS A 96 -18.70 -4.88 1.40
CA LYS A 96 -19.57 -3.89 2.06
C LYS A 96 -21.06 -4.15 1.86
N LEU A 97 -21.42 -4.90 0.82
CA LEU A 97 -22.81 -5.30 0.53
C LEU A 97 -23.18 -6.66 1.14
N LYS A 98 -22.27 -7.28 1.90
CA LYS A 98 -22.52 -8.55 2.59
C LYS A 98 -23.74 -8.53 3.52
N PRO A 99 -24.10 -7.42 4.21
CA PRO A 99 -25.36 -7.34 4.96
C PRO A 99 -26.62 -7.55 4.11
N TYR A 100 -26.54 -7.26 2.80
CA TYR A 100 -27.61 -7.48 1.84
C TYR A 100 -27.49 -8.84 1.13
N GLY A 101 -26.57 -9.71 1.57
CA GLY A 101 -26.30 -11.01 0.96
C GLY A 101 -25.59 -10.93 -0.40
N LEU A 102 -24.94 -9.81 -0.70
CA LEU A 102 -24.21 -9.60 -1.95
C LEU A 102 -22.72 -9.39 -1.67
N CYS A 103 -21.88 -10.28 -2.18
CA CYS A 103 -20.44 -10.10 -2.22
C CYS A 103 -20.00 -9.95 -3.68
N ILE A 104 -19.22 -8.93 -3.98
CA ILE A 104 -18.69 -8.71 -5.32
C ILE A 104 -17.22 -9.10 -5.33
N ASN A 105 -16.83 -9.97 -6.26
CA ASN A 105 -15.45 -10.33 -6.50
C ASN A 105 -15.05 -9.85 -7.89
N GLY A 106 -13.93 -9.15 -7.98
CA GLY A 106 -13.41 -8.61 -9.23
C GLY A 106 -11.95 -8.95 -9.43
N CYS A 107 -11.54 -9.02 -10.69
CA CYS A 107 -10.13 -9.07 -11.06
C CYS A 107 -9.83 -8.16 -12.23
N ILE A 108 -8.71 -7.45 -12.16
CA ILE A 108 -8.24 -6.53 -13.19
C ILE A 108 -6.82 -6.87 -13.63
N ASP A 109 -6.51 -6.60 -14.89
CA ASP A 109 -5.14 -6.61 -15.38
C ASP A 109 -4.39 -5.34 -14.94
N GLY A 110 -3.21 -5.52 -14.35
CA GLY A 110 -2.41 -4.42 -13.80
C GLY A 110 -1.77 -3.51 -14.86
N TYR A 111 -1.72 -3.93 -16.12
CA TYR A 111 -1.21 -3.11 -17.22
C TYR A 111 -2.33 -2.37 -17.94
N SER A 112 -3.26 -3.12 -18.55
CA SER A 112 -4.34 -2.55 -19.37
C SER A 112 -5.51 -2.00 -18.56
N ARG A 113 -5.59 -2.32 -17.26
CA ARG A 113 -6.77 -2.09 -16.40
C ARG A 113 -8.04 -2.77 -16.90
N LYS A 114 -7.93 -3.71 -17.84
CA LYS A 114 -9.04 -4.51 -18.31
C LYS A 114 -9.62 -5.33 -17.16
N LEU A 115 -10.94 -5.32 -17.05
CA LEU A 115 -11.68 -6.17 -16.13
C LEU A 115 -11.65 -7.61 -16.67
N ILE A 116 -10.93 -8.49 -15.96
CA ILE A 116 -10.82 -9.91 -16.30
C ILE A 116 -12.10 -10.63 -15.88
N TRP A 117 -12.60 -10.34 -14.66
CA TRP A 117 -13.93 -10.75 -14.24
C TRP A 117 -14.52 -9.78 -13.22
N LEU A 118 -15.85 -9.78 -13.15
CA LEU A 118 -16.63 -9.16 -12.08
C LEU A 118 -17.85 -10.04 -11.82
N LYS A 119 -17.91 -10.65 -10.65
CA LYS A 119 -18.96 -11.63 -10.30
C LYS A 119 -19.57 -11.26 -8.97
N VAL A 120 -20.89 -11.37 -8.91
CA VAL A 120 -21.66 -11.18 -7.69
C VAL A 120 -22.07 -12.56 -7.18
N GLY A 121 -21.81 -12.83 -5.91
CA GLY A 121 -22.18 -14.07 -5.24
C GLY A 121 -22.80 -13.82 -3.88
N ARG A 122 -23.42 -14.85 -3.30
CA ARG A 122 -23.97 -14.79 -1.94
C ARG A 122 -22.89 -14.80 -0.86
N SER A 123 -21.73 -15.37 -1.18
CA SER A 123 -20.57 -15.45 -0.30
C SER A 123 -19.29 -15.45 -1.11
N ASN A 124 -18.32 -14.66 -0.69
CA ASN A 124 -16.97 -14.64 -1.25
C ASN A 124 -15.94 -15.31 -0.32
N SER A 125 -16.43 -16.04 0.69
CA SER A 125 -15.60 -16.74 1.67
C SER A 125 -15.26 -18.18 1.24
N ASP A 126 -15.93 -18.72 0.21
CA ASP A 126 -15.61 -20.05 -0.32
C ASP A 126 -14.48 -19.95 -1.37
N PRO A 127 -13.28 -20.51 -1.08
CA PRO A 127 -12.18 -20.48 -2.02
C PRO A 127 -12.47 -21.20 -3.34
N LYS A 128 -13.43 -22.13 -3.39
CA LYS A 128 -13.84 -22.82 -4.63
C LYS A 128 -14.45 -21.86 -5.64
N VAL A 129 -15.22 -20.88 -5.16
CA VAL A 129 -15.93 -19.94 -6.02
C VAL A 129 -14.93 -19.03 -6.73
N ILE A 130 -13.97 -18.47 -6.00
CA ILE A 130 -12.92 -17.62 -6.59
C ILE A 130 -12.01 -18.43 -7.51
N ALA A 131 -11.63 -19.66 -7.10
CA ALA A 131 -10.86 -20.56 -7.95
C ALA A 131 -11.56 -20.89 -9.27
N LYS A 132 -12.89 -21.06 -9.27
CA LYS A 132 -13.67 -21.25 -10.49
C LYS A 132 -13.59 -20.02 -11.40
N TYR A 133 -13.73 -18.82 -10.86
CA TYR A 133 -13.61 -17.59 -11.66
C TYR A 133 -12.24 -17.46 -12.31
N PHE A 134 -11.18 -17.79 -11.56
CA PHE A 134 -9.83 -17.80 -12.07
C PHE A 134 -9.63 -18.80 -13.22
N LEU A 135 -10.08 -20.05 -13.06
CA LEU A 135 -9.93 -21.07 -14.11
C LEU A 135 -10.68 -20.70 -15.39
N VAL A 136 -11.92 -20.22 -15.27
CA VAL A 136 -12.71 -19.77 -16.42
C VAL A 136 -12.00 -18.61 -17.14
N ALA A 137 -11.42 -17.67 -16.39
CA ALA A 137 -10.66 -16.58 -16.99
C ALA A 137 -9.40 -17.07 -17.71
N VAL A 138 -8.63 -17.99 -17.12
CA VAL A 138 -7.44 -18.56 -17.77
C VAL A 138 -7.81 -19.28 -19.07
N GLU A 139 -8.91 -20.00 -19.09
CA GLU A 139 -9.43 -20.67 -20.29
C GLU A 139 -9.89 -19.66 -21.36
N GLU A 140 -10.67 -18.65 -20.98
CA GLU A 140 -11.17 -17.61 -21.88
C GLU A 140 -10.04 -16.77 -22.51
N TYR A 141 -9.02 -16.43 -21.72
CA TYR A 141 -7.87 -15.66 -22.18
C TYR A 141 -6.75 -16.51 -22.79
N GLY A 142 -6.90 -17.83 -22.81
CA GLY A 142 -5.92 -18.77 -23.39
C GLY A 142 -4.55 -18.72 -22.72
N GLY A 143 -4.48 -18.31 -21.46
CA GLY A 143 -3.20 -18.10 -20.78
C GLY A 143 -3.31 -17.66 -19.32
N CYS A 144 -2.27 -17.98 -18.55
CA CYS A 144 -2.13 -17.68 -17.13
C CYS A 144 -1.26 -16.42 -16.92
N PRO A 145 -1.63 -15.51 -16.00
CA PRO A 145 -0.81 -14.31 -15.75
C PRO A 145 0.56 -14.67 -15.15
N THR A 146 1.56 -13.78 -15.25
CA THR A 146 2.87 -13.99 -14.60
C THR A 146 2.78 -13.92 -13.09
N PHE A 147 2.08 -12.93 -12.59
CA PHE A 147 1.82 -12.75 -11.17
C PHE A 147 0.34 -12.62 -10.90
N MET A 148 -0.08 -13.14 -9.76
CA MET A 148 -1.37 -12.88 -9.16
C MET A 148 -1.15 -12.06 -7.91
N ARG A 149 -1.94 -11.02 -7.70
CA ARG A 149 -1.91 -10.23 -6.48
C ARG A 149 -3.27 -10.25 -5.82
N GLY A 150 -3.29 -10.47 -4.52
CA GLY A 150 -4.50 -10.38 -3.71
C GLY A 150 -4.17 -10.20 -2.24
N ASP A 151 -5.21 -9.97 -1.46
CA ASP A 151 -5.09 -9.89 -0.01
C ASP A 151 -4.80 -11.27 0.60
N MET A 152 -4.23 -11.26 1.81
CA MET A 152 -3.93 -12.45 2.60
C MET A 152 -5.19 -13.06 3.22
N GLY A 153 -6.16 -13.37 2.37
CA GLY A 153 -7.43 -14.00 2.72
C GLY A 153 -7.40 -15.50 2.45
N THR A 154 -8.16 -16.26 3.25
CA THR A 154 -8.33 -17.70 3.06
C THR A 154 -9.02 -18.04 1.74
N GLU A 155 -9.81 -17.10 1.22
CA GLU A 155 -10.56 -17.22 -0.02
C GLU A 155 -9.64 -17.30 -1.26
N ASN A 156 -8.45 -16.70 -1.21
CA ASN A 156 -7.52 -16.66 -2.33
C ASN A 156 -6.51 -17.83 -2.34
N VAL A 157 -6.49 -18.66 -1.29
CA VAL A 157 -5.49 -19.73 -1.12
C VAL A 157 -5.50 -20.72 -2.28
N ARG A 158 -6.69 -21.08 -2.79
CA ARG A 158 -6.81 -22.01 -3.92
C ARG A 158 -6.31 -21.38 -5.23
N VAL A 159 -6.55 -20.09 -5.44
CA VAL A 159 -6.03 -19.37 -6.61
C VAL A 159 -4.51 -19.33 -6.56
N ALA A 160 -3.92 -19.06 -5.39
CA ALA A 160 -2.47 -19.09 -5.23
C ALA A 160 -1.88 -20.47 -5.57
N ALA A 161 -2.53 -21.56 -5.13
CA ALA A 161 -2.10 -22.92 -5.46
C ALA A 161 -2.23 -23.24 -6.97
N MET A 162 -3.33 -22.84 -7.60
CA MET A 162 -3.56 -23.03 -9.04
C MET A 162 -2.55 -22.24 -9.88
N GLN A 163 -2.31 -20.98 -9.52
CA GLN A 163 -1.31 -20.12 -10.16
C GLN A 163 0.07 -20.78 -10.15
N ARG A 164 0.48 -21.29 -8.98
CA ARG A 164 1.75 -22.00 -8.81
C ARG A 164 1.84 -23.23 -9.71
N LEU A 165 0.76 -24.00 -9.80
CA LEU A 165 0.72 -25.21 -10.61
C LEU A 165 0.82 -24.89 -12.11
N LEU A 166 -0.01 -23.98 -12.61
CA LEU A 166 -0.04 -23.58 -14.02
C LEU A 166 1.30 -22.99 -14.46
N ARG A 167 1.96 -22.20 -13.59
CA ARG A 167 3.29 -21.66 -13.91
C ARG A 167 4.41 -22.68 -13.89
N ARG A 168 4.31 -23.73 -13.07
CA ARG A 168 5.26 -24.86 -13.11
C ARG A 168 5.15 -25.64 -14.43
N SER A 169 3.93 -25.84 -14.95
CA SER A 169 3.73 -26.55 -16.22
C SER A 169 4.20 -25.76 -17.45
N ASP A 170 4.24 -24.42 -17.37
CA ASP A 170 4.70 -23.55 -18.47
C ASP A 170 6.24 -23.51 -18.62
N GLY A 171 7.00 -24.24 -17.78
CA GLY A 171 8.46 -24.31 -17.87
C GLY A 171 9.21 -23.01 -17.52
N MET A 172 8.53 -22.02 -16.94
CA MET A 172 9.16 -20.75 -16.56
C MET A 172 9.76 -20.79 -15.16
N ASP A 173 11.05 -20.50 -15.08
CA ASP A 173 11.95 -20.54 -13.91
C ASP A 173 11.71 -19.40 -12.88
N ILE A 174 10.48 -18.92 -12.76
CA ILE A 174 10.10 -18.09 -11.62
C ILE A 174 9.87 -19.06 -10.48
N GLU A 175 10.67 -18.96 -9.40
CA GLU A 175 10.43 -19.67 -8.14
C GLU A 175 8.92 -19.66 -7.86
N SER A 176 8.25 -20.80 -8.10
CA SER A 176 6.78 -20.83 -8.18
C SER A 176 6.12 -20.22 -6.95
N ASP A 177 6.78 -20.27 -5.80
CA ASP A 177 6.34 -19.67 -4.55
C ASP A 177 6.16 -18.14 -4.57
N ARG A 178 6.78 -17.41 -5.53
CA ARG A 178 6.66 -15.96 -5.71
C ARG A 178 5.63 -15.53 -6.75
N THR A 179 4.94 -16.47 -7.41
CA THR A 179 3.94 -16.15 -8.45
C THR A 179 2.66 -15.53 -7.88
N PHE A 180 2.37 -15.74 -6.59
CA PHE A 180 1.28 -15.07 -5.88
C PHE A 180 1.85 -14.06 -4.87
N ILE A 181 1.52 -12.79 -5.07
CA ILE A 181 1.99 -11.66 -4.25
C ILE A 181 0.87 -11.29 -3.28
N TYR A 182 1.11 -11.52 -1.98
CA TYR A 182 0.23 -11.00 -0.94
C TYR A 182 0.45 -9.50 -0.76
N GLY A 183 -0.58 -8.71 -1.05
CA GLY A 183 -0.62 -7.27 -0.80
C GLY A 183 -1.30 -6.96 0.52
N LYS A 184 -0.88 -5.88 1.19
CA LYS A 184 -1.78 -5.19 2.13
C LYS A 184 -2.81 -4.42 1.31
N SER A 185 -4.06 -4.34 1.75
CA SER A 185 -5.14 -3.64 1.04
C SER A 185 -4.81 -2.17 0.70
N THR A 186 -3.88 -1.55 1.44
CA THR A 186 -3.34 -0.20 1.14
C THR A 186 -2.48 -0.11 -0.11
N LEU A 187 -2.09 -1.25 -0.68
CA LEU A 187 -1.28 -1.40 -1.89
C LEU A 187 -2.06 -2.05 -3.04
N ASN A 188 -3.40 -2.18 -2.91
CA ASN A 188 -4.24 -2.70 -3.98
C ASN A 188 -4.58 -1.61 -4.99
N THR A 189 -4.69 -2.02 -6.24
CA THR A 189 -5.05 -1.17 -7.36
C THR A 189 -6.58 -1.13 -7.46
N TRP A 190 -7.18 0.06 -7.47
CA TRP A 190 -8.64 0.20 -7.62
C TRP A 190 -9.10 -0.14 -9.04
N ILE A 191 -10.26 -0.79 -9.14
CA ILE A 191 -10.92 -1.19 -10.39
C ILE A 191 -11.39 0.04 -11.21
N GLU A 192 -11.63 1.16 -10.53
CA GLU A 192 -12.03 2.44 -11.12
C GLU A 192 -10.81 3.36 -11.23
N SER A 193 -10.20 3.43 -12.41
CA SER A 193 -9.29 4.51 -12.80
C SER A 193 -9.24 4.63 -14.30
#